data_AF-A0A7C7Q9N9-F1
#
_entry.id   AF-A0A7C7Q9N9-F1
#
_cell.length_a   1.000
_cell.length_b   1.000
_cell.length_c   1.000
_cell.angle_alpha   90.00
_cell.angle_beta   90.00
_cell.angle_gamma   90.00
#
_symmetry.space_group_name_H-M   'P 1'
#
loop_
_entity.id
_entity.type
_entity.pdbx_description
1 polymer ?
#
loop_
_entity_poly.entity_id
_entity_poly.type
_entity_poly.pdbx_seq_one_letter_code
_entity_poly.pdbx_strand_id
1 'polypeptide(L)'
;MIHLFLFDVDGVLVDAQAYLKALQDTVAHFSRRMGVGDHPPTEEEARAFEAHGLTSEWDSGPTCVAALLLERLRRGPSIPLPPHWPDALSILAAHPYPLPRPDYAGLARRVGECLRGRASSAQVARAVLWEEAQVIPGLEPVRSAVAALLDALLGYTRDFFRAPLTRHFQHLVIGSRGVAQTYGVVPDFDSPAYLRRYDRPLLTPATRARLAEAAASKQVRVALYTARPSLPPAE
;
A
#
# COMPACT_ATOMS: atom_id res chain seq x y z
N MET A 1 22.42 -6.37 -39.23
CA MET A 1 21.75 -5.38 -38.35
C MET A 1 21.34 -6.12 -37.10
N ILE A 2 21.68 -5.63 -35.89
CA ILE A 2 21.28 -6.28 -34.64
C ILE A 2 20.12 -5.48 -34.05
N HIS A 3 18.99 -6.12 -33.80
CA HIS A 3 17.82 -5.48 -33.19
C HIS A 3 17.95 -5.51 -31.66
N LEU A 4 17.63 -4.41 -31.00
CA LEU A 4 17.50 -4.32 -29.54
C LEU A 4 16.02 -4.23 -29.18
N PHE A 5 15.54 -5.16 -28.37
CA PHE A 5 14.21 -5.11 -27.76
C PHE A 5 14.32 -4.61 -26.32
N LEU A 6 13.58 -3.56 -26.04
CA LEU A 6 13.39 -3.00 -24.70
C LEU A 6 11.98 -3.38 -24.24
N PHE A 7 11.90 -4.11 -23.13
CA PHE A 7 10.63 -4.52 -22.55
C PHE A 7 10.40 -3.80 -21.23
N ASP A 8 9.22 -3.23 -21.06
CA ASP A 8 8.66 -3.05 -19.73
C ASP A 8 8.27 -4.43 -19.16
N VAL A 9 8.10 -4.50 -17.84
CA VAL A 9 7.68 -5.71 -17.14
C VAL A 9 6.16 -5.73 -16.98
N ASP A 10 5.59 -4.70 -16.36
CA ASP A 10 4.18 -4.67 -15.97
C ASP A 10 3.28 -4.42 -17.18
N GLY A 11 2.29 -5.28 -17.37
CA GLY A 11 1.38 -5.22 -18.52
C GLY A 11 2.00 -5.67 -19.86
N VAL A 12 3.30 -5.99 -19.89
CA VAL A 12 4.00 -6.47 -21.09
C VAL A 12 4.51 -7.90 -20.92
N LEU A 13 5.36 -8.14 -19.92
CA LEU A 13 5.91 -9.47 -19.63
C LEU A 13 5.12 -10.18 -18.52
N VAL A 14 4.56 -9.41 -17.61
CA VAL A 14 3.89 -9.88 -16.40
C VAL A 14 2.57 -9.15 -16.20
N ASP A 15 1.52 -9.91 -15.90
CA ASP A 15 0.29 -9.41 -15.30
C ASP A 15 0.52 -9.26 -13.79
N ALA A 16 0.58 -8.01 -13.34
CA ALA A 16 1.10 -7.59 -12.03
C ALA A 16 0.05 -7.69 -10.91
N GLN A 17 -0.47 -8.90 -10.65
CA GLN A 17 -1.55 -9.11 -9.69
C GLN A 17 -1.10 -9.03 -8.21
N ALA A 18 0.20 -9.21 -7.94
CA ALA A 18 0.71 -9.32 -6.58
C ALA A 18 0.56 -8.04 -5.75
N TYR A 19 0.81 -6.87 -6.35
CA TYR A 19 0.75 -5.58 -5.65
C TYR A 19 -0.67 -5.25 -5.19
N LEU A 20 -1.65 -5.37 -6.09
CA LEU A 20 -3.07 -5.20 -5.76
C LEU A 20 -3.50 -6.17 -4.66
N LYS A 21 -3.12 -7.45 -4.76
CA LYS A 21 -3.47 -8.44 -3.74
C LYS A 21 -2.83 -8.14 -2.39
N ALA A 22 -1.57 -7.71 -2.36
CA ALA A 22 -0.88 -7.30 -1.14
C ALA A 22 -1.51 -6.04 -0.53
N LEU A 23 -1.93 -5.07 -1.33
CA LEU A 23 -2.65 -3.88 -0.87
C LEU A 23 -3.95 -4.28 -0.19
N GLN A 24 -4.75 -5.10 -0.86
CA GLN A 24 -6.01 -5.63 -0.34
C GLN A 24 -5.83 -6.34 1.00
N ASP A 25 -4.90 -7.30 1.06
CA ASP A 25 -4.67 -8.09 2.26
C ASP A 25 -4.07 -7.25 3.41
N THR A 26 -3.28 -6.22 3.09
CA THR A 26 -2.76 -5.28 4.09
C THR A 26 -3.89 -4.44 4.70
N VAL A 27 -4.73 -3.81 3.87
CA VAL A 27 -5.85 -3.00 4.37
C VAL A 27 -6.83 -3.88 5.15
N ALA A 28 -7.13 -5.08 4.64
CA ALA A 28 -7.96 -6.07 5.29
C ALA A 28 -7.39 -6.50 6.66
N HIS A 29 -6.08 -6.75 6.75
CA HIS A 29 -5.41 -7.07 8.01
C HIS A 29 -5.63 -5.98 9.06
N PHE A 30 -5.32 -4.72 8.74
CA PHE A 30 -5.43 -3.62 9.70
C PHE A 30 -6.89 -3.24 10.00
N SER A 31 -7.78 -3.36 9.02
CA SER A 31 -9.24 -3.22 9.21
C SER A 31 -9.76 -4.21 10.27
N ARG A 32 -9.38 -5.49 10.17
CA ARG A 32 -9.77 -6.51 11.16
C ARG A 32 -9.10 -6.27 12.51
N ARG A 33 -7.82 -5.89 12.52
CA ARG A 33 -7.09 -5.55 13.75
C ARG A 33 -7.65 -4.32 14.48
N MET A 34 -8.24 -3.36 13.77
CA MET A 34 -8.95 -2.23 14.38
C MET A 34 -10.37 -2.59 14.86
N GLY A 35 -10.86 -3.81 14.59
CA GLY A 35 -12.21 -4.23 14.93
C GLY A 35 -13.29 -3.56 14.08
N VAL A 36 -12.97 -3.06 12.87
CA VAL A 36 -13.91 -2.34 11.99
C VAL A 36 -14.53 -3.21 10.88
N GLY A 37 -14.14 -4.48 10.80
CA GLY A 37 -14.59 -5.42 9.77
C GLY A 37 -13.51 -5.70 8.73
N ASP A 38 -13.90 -6.05 7.51
CA ASP A 38 -13.01 -6.42 6.41
C ASP A 38 -13.22 -5.51 5.20
N HIS A 39 -12.34 -4.51 5.02
CA HIS A 39 -12.54 -3.43 4.04
C HIS A 39 -11.38 -3.29 3.04
N PRO A 40 -10.97 -4.35 2.32
CA PRO A 40 -9.98 -4.21 1.24
C PRO A 40 -10.53 -3.30 0.11
N PRO A 41 -9.70 -2.43 -0.49
CA PRO A 41 -10.09 -1.72 -1.69
C PRO A 41 -10.35 -2.69 -2.87
N THR A 42 -11.31 -2.39 -3.72
CA THR A 42 -11.50 -3.10 -4.98
C THR A 42 -10.42 -2.69 -5.99
N GLU A 43 -10.31 -3.42 -7.09
CA GLU A 43 -9.43 -3.02 -8.19
C GLU A 43 -9.82 -1.65 -8.77
N GLU A 44 -11.12 -1.39 -8.92
CA GLU A 44 -11.64 -0.11 -9.41
C GLU A 44 -11.27 1.05 -8.49
N GLU A 45 -11.31 0.84 -7.17
CA GLU A 45 -10.90 1.86 -6.20
C GLU A 45 -9.38 2.04 -6.15
N ALA A 46 -8.60 0.97 -6.32
CA ALA A 46 -7.14 1.09 -6.47
C ALA A 46 -6.79 1.93 -7.72
N ARG A 47 -7.47 1.67 -8.85
CA ARG A 47 -7.34 2.48 -10.06
C ARG A 47 -7.81 3.93 -9.85
N ALA A 48 -8.82 4.16 -9.02
CA ALA A 48 -9.25 5.52 -8.67
C ALA A 48 -8.16 6.26 -7.89
N PHE A 49 -7.47 5.60 -6.95
CA PHE A 49 -6.31 6.18 -6.27
C PHE A 49 -5.20 6.55 -7.25
N GLU A 50 -4.84 5.65 -8.18
CA GLU A 50 -3.84 5.92 -9.22
C GLU A 50 -4.23 7.12 -10.10
N ALA A 51 -5.48 7.16 -10.56
CA ALA A 51 -6.02 8.24 -11.40
C ALA A 51 -6.00 9.61 -10.69
N HIS A 52 -6.03 9.62 -9.36
CA HIS A 52 -5.95 10.81 -8.51
C HIS A 52 -4.55 11.06 -7.94
N GLY A 53 -3.52 10.38 -8.44
CA GLY A 53 -2.11 10.65 -8.12
C GLY A 53 -1.55 9.89 -6.91
N LEU A 54 -2.31 8.95 -6.34
CA LEU A 54 -1.84 8.01 -5.32
C LEU A 54 -1.40 6.72 -6.01
N THR A 55 -0.31 6.78 -6.75
CA THR A 55 0.18 5.68 -7.62
C THR A 55 0.99 4.61 -6.90
N SER A 56 1.13 4.69 -5.58
CA SER A 56 1.88 3.72 -4.77
C SER A 56 1.01 3.12 -3.68
N GLU A 57 1.05 1.80 -3.55
CA GLU A 57 0.35 1.04 -2.52
C GLU A 57 0.85 1.38 -1.11
N TRP A 58 2.10 1.84 -1.01
CA TRP A 58 2.66 2.36 0.24
C TRP A 58 1.98 3.64 0.69
N ASP A 59 1.33 4.39 -0.22
CA ASP A 59 0.61 5.61 0.11
C ASP A 59 -0.91 5.35 0.18
N SER A 60 -1.47 4.59 -0.77
CA SER A 60 -2.92 4.30 -0.81
C SER A 60 -3.37 3.36 0.31
N GLY A 61 -2.57 2.36 0.70
CA GLY A 61 -2.86 1.46 1.80
C GLY A 61 -3.02 2.19 3.16
N PRO A 62 -2.03 2.98 3.60
CA PRO A 62 -2.17 3.81 4.79
C PRO A 62 -3.26 4.87 4.70
N THR A 63 -3.51 5.42 3.51
CA THR A 63 -4.64 6.34 3.30
C THR A 63 -5.98 5.65 3.60
N CYS A 64 -6.18 4.41 3.13
CA CYS A 64 -7.37 3.62 3.44
C CYS A 64 -7.50 3.35 4.94
N VAL A 65 -6.43 2.88 5.60
CA VAL A 65 -6.45 2.53 7.03
C VAL A 65 -6.65 3.77 7.90
N ALA A 66 -6.03 4.90 7.57
CA ALA A 66 -6.24 6.16 8.27
C ALA A 66 -7.68 6.68 8.13
N ALA A 67 -8.29 6.54 6.95
CA ALA A 67 -9.69 6.89 6.76
C ALA A 67 -10.64 5.99 7.58
N LEU A 68 -10.38 4.69 7.65
CA LEU A 68 -11.10 3.76 8.51
C LEU A 68 -10.96 4.13 10.00
N LEU A 69 -9.76 4.52 10.44
CA LEU A 69 -9.52 5.01 11.81
C LEU A 69 -10.40 6.23 12.11
N LEU A 70 -10.41 7.24 11.23
CA LEU A 70 -11.23 8.43 11.46
C LEU A 70 -12.72 8.13 11.47
N GLU A 71 -13.21 7.26 10.58
CA GLU A 71 -14.61 6.85 10.57
C GLU A 71 -14.98 6.07 11.84
N ARG A 72 -14.07 5.22 12.35
CA ARG A 72 -14.25 4.53 13.64
C ARG A 72 -14.37 5.49 14.80
N LEU A 73 -13.55 6.54 14.82
CA LEU A 73 -13.55 7.56 15.86
C LEU A 73 -14.76 8.48 15.74
N ARG A 74 -15.22 8.80 14.53
CA ARG A 74 -16.45 9.57 14.28
C ARG A 74 -17.69 8.91 14.91
N ARG A 75 -17.74 7.58 14.90
CA ARG A 75 -18.86 6.79 15.46
C ARG A 75 -18.70 6.43 16.94
N GLY A 76 -17.51 6.59 17.51
CA GLY A 76 -17.23 6.32 18.92
C GLY A 76 -16.11 7.23 19.45
N PRO A 77 -16.36 8.54 19.56
CA PRO A 77 -15.31 9.53 19.87
C PRO A 77 -14.76 9.43 21.29
N SER A 78 -15.50 8.78 22.19
CA SER A 78 -15.15 8.64 23.60
C SER A 78 -14.12 7.55 23.91
N ILE A 79 -13.65 6.81 22.89
CA ILE A 79 -12.67 5.74 23.10
C ILE A 79 -11.31 6.35 23.49
N PRO A 80 -10.67 5.91 24.59
CA PRO A 80 -9.32 6.36 24.90
C PRO A 80 -8.39 5.92 23.77
N LEU A 81 -7.59 6.84 23.25
CA LEU A 81 -6.73 6.57 22.11
C LEU A 81 -5.29 6.97 22.45
N PRO A 82 -4.38 6.01 22.66
CA PRO A 82 -2.96 6.32 22.85
C PRO A 82 -2.31 6.77 21.53
N PRO A 83 -1.24 7.58 21.57
CA PRO A 83 -0.58 8.11 20.37
C PRO A 83 0.28 7.08 19.62
N HIS A 84 0.48 5.89 20.18
CA HIS A 84 1.32 4.84 19.62
C HIS A 84 0.46 3.78 18.92
N TRP A 85 0.78 3.48 17.65
CA TRP A 85 -0.07 2.69 16.77
C TRP A 85 -0.42 1.27 17.27
N PRO A 86 0.54 0.45 17.74
CA PRO A 86 0.22 -0.86 18.32
C PRO A 86 -0.74 -0.80 19.52
N ASP A 87 -0.59 0.21 20.38
CA ASP A 87 -1.43 0.38 21.56
C ASP A 87 -2.84 0.84 21.17
N ALA A 88 -2.92 1.76 20.20
CA ALA A 88 -4.19 2.22 19.64
C ALA A 88 -4.95 1.06 18.98
N LEU A 89 -4.28 0.25 18.17
CA LEU A 89 -4.86 -0.97 17.60
C LEU A 89 -5.41 -1.91 18.69
N SER A 90 -4.69 -2.09 19.78
CA SER A 90 -5.11 -2.98 20.87
C SER A 90 -6.37 -2.47 21.58
N ILE A 91 -6.46 -1.16 21.83
CA ILE A 91 -7.66 -0.55 22.42
C ILE A 91 -8.86 -0.62 21.46
N LEU A 92 -8.65 -0.32 20.18
CA LEU A 92 -9.70 -0.40 19.15
C LEU A 92 -10.21 -1.84 19.00
N ALA A 93 -9.31 -2.83 18.97
CA ALA A 93 -9.66 -4.25 18.88
C ALA A 93 -10.50 -4.74 20.06
N ALA A 94 -10.24 -4.24 21.27
CA ALA A 94 -11.00 -4.56 22.47
C ALA A 94 -12.43 -4.00 22.45
N HIS A 95 -12.71 -3.04 21.56
CA HIS A 95 -14.01 -2.38 21.41
C HIS A 95 -14.43 -2.40 19.93
N PRO A 96 -14.67 -3.59 19.35
CA PRO A 96 -14.95 -3.72 17.93
C PRO A 96 -16.22 -2.95 17.56
N TYR A 97 -16.17 -2.28 16.41
CA TYR A 97 -17.28 -1.52 15.86
C TYR A 97 -17.25 -1.65 14.33
N PRO A 98 -17.99 -2.62 13.77
CA PRO A 98 -18.05 -2.80 12.33
C PRO A 98 -18.51 -1.53 11.62
N LEU A 99 -17.77 -1.15 10.57
CA LEU A 99 -18.09 0.00 9.74
C LEU A 99 -18.83 -0.42 8.47
N PRO A 100 -19.67 0.44 7.88
CA PRO A 100 -20.12 0.26 6.50
C PRO A 100 -18.93 0.36 5.55
N ARG A 101 -19.13 -0.06 4.30
CA ARG A 101 -18.11 0.02 3.25
C ARG A 101 -17.65 1.49 3.10
N PRO A 102 -16.34 1.79 3.22
CA PRO A 102 -15.84 3.14 3.00
C PRO A 102 -15.95 3.52 1.52
N ASP A 103 -16.12 4.82 1.26
CA ASP A 103 -16.04 5.40 -0.08
C ASP A 103 -14.59 5.75 -0.42
N TYR A 104 -13.81 4.75 -0.86
CA TYR A 104 -12.42 4.96 -1.22
C TYR A 104 -12.24 5.77 -2.50
N ALA A 105 -13.16 5.67 -3.46
CA ALA A 105 -13.14 6.49 -4.67
C ALA A 105 -13.32 7.98 -4.34
N GLY A 106 -14.27 8.30 -3.44
CA GLY A 106 -14.45 9.66 -2.93
C GLY A 106 -13.25 10.15 -2.14
N LEU A 107 -12.59 9.28 -1.37
CA LEU A 107 -11.33 9.60 -0.68
C LEU A 107 -10.21 9.92 -1.66
N ALA A 108 -10.00 9.07 -2.68
CA ALA A 108 -9.02 9.28 -3.73
C ALA A 108 -9.20 10.65 -4.39
N ARG A 109 -10.44 11.00 -4.76
CA ARG A 109 -10.77 12.29 -5.36
C ARG A 109 -10.41 13.47 -4.43
N ARG A 110 -10.79 13.42 -3.15
CA ARG A 110 -10.48 14.50 -2.19
C ARG A 110 -8.98 14.71 -2.01
N VAL A 111 -8.20 13.63 -1.93
CA VAL A 111 -6.75 13.72 -1.85
C VAL A 111 -6.16 14.27 -3.15
N GLY A 112 -6.62 13.78 -4.30
CA GLY A 112 -6.17 14.22 -5.62
C GLY A 112 -6.45 15.71 -5.90
N GLU A 113 -7.59 16.24 -5.47
CA GLU A 113 -7.94 17.68 -5.57
C GLU A 113 -6.96 18.58 -4.79
N CYS A 114 -6.37 18.05 -3.72
CA CYS A 114 -5.41 18.76 -2.89
C CYS A 114 -3.95 18.49 -3.30
N LEU A 115 -3.71 17.57 -4.23
CA LEU A 115 -2.38 17.23 -4.70
C LEU A 115 -1.82 18.39 -5.54
N ARG A 116 -0.79 19.06 -5.03
CA ARG A 116 -0.16 20.22 -5.68
C ARG A 116 1.36 20.03 -5.74
N GLY A 117 1.95 20.28 -6.92
CA GLY A 117 3.40 20.44 -7.09
C GLY A 117 4.23 19.25 -6.59
N ARG A 118 5.18 19.53 -5.67
CA ARG A 118 6.19 18.56 -5.17
C ARG A 118 5.77 17.80 -3.89
N ALA A 119 4.55 18.00 -3.38
CA ALA A 119 4.10 17.29 -2.19
C ALA A 119 3.89 15.80 -2.48
N SER A 120 4.30 14.91 -1.57
CA SER A 120 3.98 13.49 -1.70
C SER A 120 2.49 13.24 -1.47
N SER A 121 1.93 12.24 -2.15
CA SER A 121 0.55 11.78 -1.98
C SER A 121 0.21 11.48 -0.52
N ALA A 122 1.10 10.83 0.23
CA ALA A 122 0.91 10.52 1.65
C ALA A 122 0.83 11.77 2.53
N GLN A 123 1.67 12.78 2.29
CA GLN A 123 1.60 14.06 3.01
C GLN A 123 0.29 14.79 2.76
N VAL A 124 -0.21 14.77 1.51
CA VAL A 124 -1.50 15.37 1.16
C VAL A 124 -2.65 14.59 1.79
N ALA A 125 -2.63 13.26 1.73
CA ALA A 125 -3.62 12.41 2.39
C ALA A 125 -3.68 12.68 3.90
N ARG A 126 -2.52 12.82 4.55
CA ARG A 126 -2.43 13.19 5.97
C ARG A 126 -3.08 14.53 6.24
N ALA A 127 -2.78 15.55 5.44
CA ALA A 127 -3.35 16.89 5.62
C ALA A 127 -4.87 16.86 5.47
N VAL A 128 -5.40 16.22 4.42
CA VAL A 128 -6.85 16.08 4.19
C VAL A 128 -7.52 15.38 5.37
N LEU A 129 -6.98 14.24 5.82
CA LEU A 129 -7.54 13.49 6.94
C LEU A 129 -7.41 14.24 8.27
N TRP A 130 -6.34 15.02 8.47
CA TRP A 130 -6.18 15.83 9.66
C TRP A 130 -7.21 16.96 9.74
N GLU A 131 -7.50 17.63 8.63
CA GLU A 131 -8.59 18.63 8.53
C GLU A 131 -9.95 17.99 8.80
N GLU A 132 -10.22 16.80 8.24
CA GLU A 132 -11.44 16.05 8.54
C GLU A 132 -11.55 15.71 10.03
N ALA A 133 -10.44 15.34 10.69
CA ALA A 133 -10.41 15.08 12.12
C ALA A 133 -10.67 16.34 12.97
N GLN A 134 -10.39 17.55 12.44
CA GLN A 134 -10.63 18.78 13.18
C GLN A 134 -12.10 19.03 13.48
N VAL A 135 -12.96 18.62 12.55
CA VAL A 135 -14.40 18.92 12.60
C VAL A 135 -15.24 17.78 13.20
N ILE A 136 -14.64 16.68 13.65
CA ILE A 136 -15.37 15.59 14.31
C ILE A 136 -15.65 15.97 15.77
N PRO A 137 -16.93 16.07 16.18
CA PRO A 137 -17.28 16.40 17.57
C PRO A 137 -16.82 15.30 18.53
N GLY A 138 -16.22 15.69 19.66
CA GLY A 138 -15.83 14.77 20.73
C GLY A 138 -14.41 14.20 20.59
N LEU A 139 -13.66 14.55 19.55
CA LEU A 139 -12.25 14.14 19.41
C LEU A 139 -11.27 15.06 20.15
N GLU A 140 -11.73 16.15 20.78
CA GLU A 140 -10.87 17.08 21.52
C GLU A 140 -9.93 16.37 22.51
N PRO A 141 -10.39 15.39 23.33
CA PRO A 141 -9.53 14.73 24.32
C PRO A 141 -8.43 13.86 23.70
N VAL A 142 -8.62 13.38 22.47
CA VAL A 142 -7.71 12.45 21.78
C VAL A 142 -7.02 13.09 20.57
N ARG A 143 -7.20 14.41 20.36
CA ARG A 143 -6.75 15.12 19.16
C ARG A 143 -5.23 15.00 18.92
N SER A 144 -4.43 15.09 19.98
CA SER A 144 -2.97 14.89 19.89
C SER A 144 -2.59 13.46 19.51
N ALA A 145 -3.31 12.47 20.03
CA ALA A 145 -3.12 11.07 19.67
C ALA A 145 -3.51 10.83 18.20
N VAL A 146 -4.61 11.40 17.72
CA VAL A 146 -4.99 11.33 16.30
C VAL A 146 -3.89 11.91 15.41
N ALA A 147 -3.32 13.06 15.77
CA ALA A 147 -2.21 13.66 15.02
C ALA A 147 -0.99 12.72 14.92
N ALA A 148 -0.62 12.10 16.06
CA ALA A 148 0.49 11.17 16.14
C ALA A 148 0.24 9.88 15.34
N LEU A 149 -0.98 9.35 15.38
CA LEU A 149 -1.35 8.15 14.62
C LEU A 149 -1.37 8.42 13.12
N LEU A 150 -1.87 9.59 12.68
CA LEU A 150 -1.78 9.99 11.28
C LEU A 150 -0.33 10.17 10.83
N ASP A 151 0.56 10.68 11.69
CA ASP A 151 2.00 10.75 11.40
C ASP A 151 2.64 9.36 11.31
N ALA A 152 2.29 8.44 12.21
CA ALA A 152 2.78 7.06 12.17
C ALA A 152 2.33 6.30 10.91
N LEU A 153 1.12 6.57 10.40
CA LEU A 153 0.57 5.91 9.22
C LEU A 153 1.06 6.55 7.91
N LEU A 154 1.13 7.87 7.84
CA LEU A 154 1.30 8.61 6.58
C LEU A 154 2.57 9.49 6.52
N GLY A 155 3.31 9.61 7.62
CA GLY A 155 4.50 10.48 7.69
C GLY A 155 5.74 9.89 7.02
N TYR A 156 5.87 8.56 6.98
CA TYR A 156 7.08 7.85 6.54
C TYR A 156 6.77 6.64 5.68
N THR A 157 5.77 6.73 4.79
CA THR A 157 5.26 5.59 4.00
C THR A 157 6.31 4.84 3.20
N ARG A 158 7.46 5.45 2.89
CA ARG A 158 8.58 4.83 2.17
C ARG A 158 9.61 4.14 3.07
N ASP A 159 9.56 4.37 4.39
CA ASP A 159 10.50 3.79 5.34
C ASP A 159 9.93 2.49 5.93
N PHE A 160 10.54 1.36 5.55
CA PHE A 160 10.17 0.03 6.04
C PHE A 160 10.28 -0.15 7.57
N PHE A 161 11.19 0.57 8.24
CA PHE A 161 11.42 0.45 9.67
C PHE A 161 10.43 1.30 10.48
N ARG A 162 9.91 2.38 9.88
CA ARG A 162 9.01 3.34 10.56
C ARG A 162 7.55 3.16 10.19
N ALA A 163 7.23 2.80 8.93
CA ALA A 163 5.86 2.65 8.47
C ALA A 163 5.33 1.22 8.68
N PRO A 164 4.43 0.99 9.65
CA PRO A 164 3.96 -0.36 10.00
C PRO A 164 3.21 -1.04 8.84
N LEU A 165 2.50 -0.27 8.02
CA LEU A 165 1.75 -0.81 6.89
C LEU A 165 2.66 -1.17 5.72
N THR A 166 3.64 -0.33 5.41
CA THR A 166 4.65 -0.63 4.39
C THR A 166 5.44 -1.86 4.79
N ARG A 167 5.81 -1.99 6.08
CA ARG A 167 6.45 -3.21 6.61
C ARG A 167 5.59 -4.44 6.36
N HIS A 168 4.31 -4.42 6.73
CA HIS A 168 3.39 -5.54 6.51
C HIS A 168 3.21 -5.85 5.02
N PHE A 169 2.99 -4.83 4.20
CA PHE A 169 2.84 -4.94 2.75
C PHE A 169 4.07 -5.61 2.11
N GLN A 170 5.28 -5.20 2.50
CA GLN A 170 6.52 -5.78 2.02
C GLN A 170 6.65 -7.26 2.37
N HIS A 171 6.26 -7.67 3.58
CA HIS A 171 6.22 -9.09 3.95
C HIS A 171 5.30 -9.91 3.03
N LEU A 172 4.22 -9.34 2.54
CA LEU A 172 3.35 -10.00 1.56
C LEU A 172 4.00 -10.03 0.17
N VAL A 173 4.47 -8.88 -0.33
CA VAL A 173 5.02 -8.76 -1.69
C VAL A 173 6.23 -9.66 -1.91
N ILE A 174 7.26 -9.54 -1.07
CA ILE A 174 8.54 -10.25 -1.26
C ILE A 174 8.69 -11.51 -0.39
N GLY A 175 7.74 -11.76 0.52
CA GLY A 175 7.76 -12.91 1.42
C GLY A 175 8.83 -12.80 2.50
N SER A 176 8.79 -13.68 3.49
CA SER A 176 9.67 -13.62 4.66
C SER A 176 11.15 -13.79 4.31
N ARG A 177 11.47 -14.66 3.34
CA ARG A 177 12.84 -14.79 2.81
C ARG A 177 13.30 -13.51 2.13
N GLY A 178 12.42 -12.88 1.34
CA GLY A 178 12.72 -11.61 0.67
C GLY A 178 12.98 -10.51 1.69
N VAL A 179 12.14 -10.40 2.73
CA VAL A 179 12.34 -9.41 3.80
C VAL A 179 13.69 -9.58 4.49
N ALA A 180 14.06 -10.80 4.87
CA ALA A 180 15.34 -11.06 5.52
C ALA A 180 16.54 -10.68 4.63
N GLN A 181 16.45 -10.96 3.33
CA GLN A 181 17.50 -10.65 2.36
C GLN A 181 17.59 -9.15 2.05
N THR A 182 16.44 -8.49 1.90
CA THR A 182 16.36 -7.09 1.46
C THR A 182 16.61 -6.10 2.60
N TYR A 183 16.11 -6.38 3.80
CA TYR A 183 16.16 -5.44 4.93
C TYR A 183 17.06 -5.90 6.08
N GLY A 184 17.61 -7.13 6.02
CA GLY A 184 18.53 -7.64 7.06
C GLY A 184 17.89 -7.86 8.42
N VAL A 185 16.56 -8.03 8.47
CA VAL A 185 15.80 -8.23 9.72
C VAL A 185 15.21 -9.64 9.81
N VAL A 186 14.89 -10.08 11.03
CA VAL A 186 14.01 -11.23 11.22
C VAL A 186 12.60 -10.85 10.75
N PRO A 187 11.96 -11.64 9.87
CA PRO A 187 10.60 -11.37 9.42
C PRO A 187 9.59 -11.44 10.58
N ASP A 188 8.61 -10.54 10.57
CA ASP A 188 7.57 -10.47 11.60
C ASP A 188 6.62 -11.67 11.58
N PHE A 189 6.42 -12.24 10.39
CA PHE A 189 5.59 -13.42 10.17
C PHE A 189 6.07 -14.20 8.94
N ASP A 190 5.67 -15.47 8.86
CA ASP A 190 5.91 -16.31 7.68
C ASP A 190 4.90 -15.98 6.57
N SER A 191 5.40 -15.78 5.35
CA SER A 191 4.62 -15.36 4.19
C SER A 191 5.31 -15.81 2.91
N PRO A 192 4.58 -16.47 1.97
CA PRO A 192 5.09 -16.68 0.63
C PRO A 192 5.21 -15.35 -0.12
N ALA A 193 6.16 -15.25 -1.05
CA ALA A 193 6.30 -14.06 -1.88
C ALA A 193 5.11 -13.93 -2.85
N TYR A 194 4.28 -12.90 -2.69
CA TYR A 194 3.12 -12.66 -3.54
C TYR A 194 3.53 -12.45 -5.00
N LEU A 195 4.68 -11.81 -5.26
CA LEU A 195 5.26 -11.67 -6.61
C LEU A 195 5.48 -13.01 -7.32
N ARG A 196 5.67 -14.12 -6.59
CA ARG A 196 5.79 -15.45 -7.20
C ARG A 196 4.46 -16.20 -7.27
N ARG A 197 3.53 -15.85 -6.38
CA ARG A 197 2.27 -16.56 -6.19
C ARG A 197 1.17 -16.05 -7.11
N TYR A 198 1.11 -14.73 -7.33
CA TYR A 198 -0.01 -14.08 -7.99
C TYR A 198 0.33 -13.48 -9.35
N ASP A 199 1.55 -12.97 -9.55
CA ASP A 199 1.96 -12.46 -10.86
C ASP A 199 1.93 -13.58 -11.91
N ARG A 200 1.47 -13.26 -13.12
CA ARG A 200 1.34 -14.23 -14.22
C ARG A 200 2.17 -13.82 -15.42
N PRO A 201 2.87 -14.75 -16.08
CA PRO A 201 3.56 -14.43 -17.33
C PRO A 201 2.53 -14.14 -18.43
N LEU A 202 2.73 -13.03 -19.15
CA LEU A 202 1.92 -12.67 -20.32
C LEU A 202 2.45 -13.32 -21.61
N LEU A 203 3.74 -13.66 -21.64
CA LEU A 203 4.32 -14.39 -22.77
C LEU A 203 3.89 -15.86 -22.75
N THR A 204 3.40 -16.32 -23.90
CA THR A 204 3.19 -17.76 -24.12
C THR A 204 4.54 -18.50 -24.04
N PRO A 205 4.55 -19.79 -23.66
CA PRO A 205 5.78 -20.60 -23.65
C PRO A 205 6.50 -20.61 -25.01
N ALA A 206 5.73 -20.64 -26.12
CA ALA A 206 6.28 -20.62 -27.47
C ALA A 206 6.96 -19.28 -27.81
N THR A 207 6.31 -18.15 -27.51
CA THR A 207 6.92 -16.82 -27.73
C THR A 207 8.15 -16.63 -26.86
N ARG A 208 8.11 -17.08 -25.59
CA ARG A 208 9.25 -17.04 -24.69
C ARG A 208 10.44 -17.85 -25.24
N ALA A 209 10.19 -19.06 -25.74
CA ALA A 209 11.23 -19.91 -26.31
C ALA A 209 11.88 -19.26 -27.54
N ARG A 210 11.07 -18.71 -28.46
CA ARG A 210 11.56 -18.01 -29.66
C ARG A 210 12.42 -16.80 -29.31
N LEU A 211 11.99 -16.00 -28.34
CA LEU A 211 12.76 -14.82 -27.90
C LEU A 211 14.09 -15.24 -27.25
N ALA A 212 14.08 -16.30 -26.43
CA ALA A 212 15.27 -16.84 -25.80
C ALA A 212 16.27 -17.40 -26.83
N GLU A 213 15.80 -18.12 -27.83
CA GLU A 213 16.63 -18.67 -28.92
C GLU A 213 17.24 -17.55 -29.79
N ALA A 214 16.45 -16.55 -30.15
CA ALA A 214 16.93 -15.38 -30.90
C ALA A 214 17.99 -14.58 -30.12
N ALA A 215 17.83 -14.46 -28.80
CA ALA A 215 18.82 -13.83 -27.94
C ALA A 215 20.10 -14.67 -27.81
N ALA A 216 19.97 -15.99 -27.61
CA ALA A 216 21.10 -16.92 -27.49
C ALA A 216 21.94 -17.00 -28.78
N SER A 217 21.28 -16.97 -29.94
CA SER A 217 21.91 -16.92 -31.26
C SER A 217 22.41 -15.52 -31.66
N LYS A 218 22.32 -14.53 -30.75
CA LYS A 218 22.75 -13.13 -30.95
C LYS A 218 22.06 -12.43 -32.12
N GLN A 219 20.91 -12.93 -32.57
CA GLN A 219 20.08 -12.29 -33.60
C GLN A 219 19.40 -11.03 -33.05
N VAL A 220 19.07 -11.04 -31.76
CA VAL A 220 18.52 -9.89 -31.04
C VAL A 220 19.23 -9.69 -29.71
N ARG A 221 19.17 -8.46 -29.20
CA ARG A 221 19.53 -8.13 -27.82
C ARG A 221 18.25 -7.80 -27.07
N VAL A 222 18.18 -8.18 -25.80
CA VAL A 222 17.01 -7.96 -24.93
C VAL A 222 17.46 -7.22 -23.70
N ALA A 223 16.72 -6.19 -23.31
CA ALA A 223 16.89 -5.49 -22.05
C ALA A 223 15.53 -5.18 -21.42
N LEU A 224 15.51 -5.16 -20.08
CA LEU A 224 14.34 -4.76 -19.30
C LEU A 224 14.49 -3.29 -18.90
N TYR A 225 13.43 -2.52 -19.05
CA TYR A 225 13.34 -1.14 -18.60
C TYR A 225 12.00 -0.95 -17.89
N THR A 226 12.04 -0.92 -16.55
CA THR A 226 10.83 -0.98 -15.72
C THR A 226 10.97 -0.10 -14.48
N ALA A 227 9.83 0.33 -13.95
CA ALA A 227 9.74 1.03 -12.68
C ALA A 227 9.80 0.09 -11.46
N ARG A 228 9.72 -1.24 -11.67
CA ARG A 228 9.88 -2.20 -10.56
C ARG A 228 11.26 -2.04 -9.91
N PRO A 229 11.33 -1.84 -8.59
CA PRO A 229 12.60 -1.62 -7.93
C PRO A 229 13.41 -2.91 -7.83
N SER A 230 14.72 -2.79 -8.00
CA SER A 230 15.70 -3.85 -7.69
C SER A 230 16.30 -3.73 -6.29
N LEU A 231 16.06 -2.60 -5.62
CA LEU A 231 16.57 -2.23 -4.30
C LEU A 231 15.42 -1.73 -3.41
N PRO A 232 15.59 -1.67 -2.08
CA PRO A 232 14.66 -0.96 -1.21
C PRO A 232 14.37 0.47 -1.71
N PRO A 233 13.18 1.04 -1.44
CA PRO A 233 12.90 2.43 -1.75
C PRO A 233 13.94 3.37 -1.14
N ALA A 234 14.43 4.31 -1.94
CA ALA A 234 15.23 5.44 -1.46
C ALA A 234 14.30 6.47 -0.81
N GLU A 235 14.75 7.10 0.28
CA GLU A 235 14.06 8.22 0.95
C GLU A 235 14.00 9.48 0.08
#